data_AF-A0AA97B4Z3-F1
#
_entry.id   AF-A0AA97B4Z3-F1
#
_cell.length_a   1.000
_cell.length_b   1.000
_cell.length_c   1.000
_cell.angle_alpha   90.00
_cell.angle_beta   90.00
_cell.angle_gamma   90.00
#
_symmetry.space_group_name_H-M   'P 1'
#
loop_
_entity.id
_entity.type
_entity.pdbx_description
1 polymer ?
#
loop_
_entity_poly.entity_id
_entity_poly.type
_entity_poly.pdbx_seq_one_letter_code
_entity_poly.pdbx_strand_id
1 'polypeptide(L)'
;MSWPSRWCRTGWATSAWPAWPGEGRPATGGGHTLELSEFRERAALTGYLVALFGEPAARPQAAPVGAGLVRFSDIVEKFGAEALLPPRSSLELLAQLQVEGRPYRFAAARVAGRTFRGLLAGPQGKEWAGRFELDEFPGIVRMVADLLKVPPAAVRLVGPDAPQE
;
A
#
# COMPACT_ATOMS: atom_id res chain seq x y z
N MET A 1 -2.47 50.43 9.90
CA MET A 1 -3.66 50.28 9.04
C MET A 1 -4.32 48.95 9.41
N SER A 2 -5.34 49.05 10.26
CA SER A 2 -6.14 47.95 10.80
C SER A 2 -7.59 48.17 10.39
N TRP A 3 -8.28 47.12 9.98
CA TRP A 3 -9.74 47.04 9.80
C TRP A 3 -10.18 45.58 10.11
N PRO A 4 -11.43 45.32 10.52
CA PRO A 4 -11.78 45.37 11.94
C PRO A 4 -12.63 44.20 12.44
N SER A 5 -12.78 44.18 13.76
CA SER A 5 -13.73 43.40 14.55
C SER A 5 -15.18 43.81 14.33
N ARG A 6 -16.06 42.82 14.26
CA ARG A 6 -17.42 42.69 14.85
C ARG A 6 -17.96 41.37 14.29
N TRP A 7 -18.42 40.43 15.12
CA TRP A 7 -19.78 40.43 15.66
C TRP A 7 -19.85 40.00 17.13
N CYS A 8 -20.75 40.66 17.84
CA CYS A 8 -21.10 40.50 19.25
C CYS A 8 -22.25 39.51 19.44
N ARG A 9 -22.39 39.05 20.71
CA ARG A 9 -23.64 38.66 21.42
C ARG A 9 -24.24 37.32 20.95
N THR A 10 -24.65 36.38 21.80
CA THR A 10 -25.30 36.36 23.13
C THR A 10 -25.13 34.92 23.66
N GLY A 11 -24.86 34.69 24.94
CA GLY A 11 -25.91 34.48 25.95
C GLY A 11 -26.03 32.99 26.30
N TRP A 12 -25.52 32.61 27.48
CA TRP A 12 -25.72 31.28 28.06
C TRP A 12 -27.17 31.12 28.53
N ALA A 13 -27.81 30.02 28.17
CA ALA A 13 -29.05 29.55 28.80
C ALA A 13 -29.13 28.02 28.76
N THR A 14 -29.17 27.45 29.96
CA THR A 14 -29.58 26.10 30.33
C THR A 14 -30.97 25.76 29.78
N SER A 15 -31.21 24.52 29.33
CA SER A 15 -32.19 23.57 29.93
C SER A 15 -32.69 22.48 28.95
N ALA A 16 -32.84 21.28 29.54
CA ALA A 16 -33.80 20.21 29.24
C ALA A 16 -33.79 19.52 27.85
N TRP A 17 -33.30 18.28 27.85
CA TRP A 17 -33.60 17.28 26.83
C TRP A 17 -34.94 16.57 27.16
N PRO A 18 -35.75 16.13 26.18
CA PRO A 18 -37.00 15.43 26.45
C PRO A 18 -36.76 13.96 26.81
N ALA A 19 -37.48 13.49 27.83
CA ALA A 19 -37.56 12.08 28.22
C ALA A 19 -38.32 11.27 27.17
N TRP A 20 -37.76 10.13 26.76
CA TRP A 20 -38.46 9.08 26.01
C TRP A 20 -38.93 7.97 26.95
N PRO A 21 -40.16 7.45 26.81
CA PRO A 21 -40.66 6.36 27.64
C PRO A 21 -40.30 5.00 27.03
N GLY A 22 -40.11 4.02 27.92
CA GLY A 22 -40.71 2.69 27.75
C GLY A 22 -39.91 1.64 26.96
N GLU A 23 -39.19 0.82 27.73
CA GLU A 23 -39.12 -0.65 27.62
C GLU A 23 -38.94 -1.33 26.27
N GLY A 24 -37.71 -1.80 26.07
CA GLY A 24 -37.46 -3.11 25.49
C GLY A 24 -36.26 -3.73 26.22
N ARG A 25 -36.50 -4.58 27.22
CA ARG A 25 -35.47 -5.47 27.76
C ARG A 25 -35.32 -6.65 26.78
N PRO A 26 -34.21 -6.80 26.04
CA PRO A 26 -33.82 -8.12 25.60
C PRO A 26 -33.29 -8.90 26.82
N ALA A 27 -33.76 -10.13 26.94
CA ALA A 27 -33.42 -11.05 27.99
C ALA A 27 -31.90 -11.21 28.13
N THR A 28 -31.45 -11.25 29.38
CA THR A 28 -30.11 -11.63 29.82
C THR A 28 -29.81 -13.07 29.40
N GLY A 29 -29.19 -13.24 28.25
CA GLY A 29 -28.37 -14.42 27.94
C GLY A 29 -26.92 -14.08 28.27
N GLY A 30 -26.38 -14.67 29.35
CA GLY A 30 -24.99 -14.62 29.82
C GLY A 30 -24.07 -13.59 29.14
N GLY A 31 -24.30 -12.31 29.39
CA GLY A 31 -23.55 -11.23 28.75
C GLY A 31 -22.23 -11.03 29.47
N HIS A 32 -21.12 -11.36 28.81
CA HIS A 32 -19.82 -10.83 29.20
C HIS A 32 -19.86 -9.31 29.02
N THR A 33 -19.97 -8.55 30.11
CA THR A 33 -19.78 -7.09 30.07
C THR A 33 -18.35 -6.83 29.61
N LEU A 34 -18.22 -6.25 28.43
CA LEU A 34 -16.94 -6.05 27.75
C LEU A 34 -16.51 -4.60 27.97
N GLU A 35 -15.49 -4.38 28.80
CA GLU A 35 -15.00 -3.05 29.09
C GLU A 35 -13.96 -2.63 28.05
N LEU A 36 -14.29 -1.64 27.21
CA LEU A 36 -13.41 -1.17 26.13
C LEU A 36 -12.07 -0.61 26.66
N SER A 37 -12.03 -0.21 27.94
CA SER A 37 -10.84 0.29 28.62
C SER A 37 -9.77 -0.79 28.85
N GLU A 38 -10.14 -2.07 28.78
CA GLU A 38 -9.24 -3.21 28.96
C GLU A 38 -8.28 -3.38 27.75
N PHE A 39 -8.67 -2.86 26.59
CA PHE A 39 -7.92 -2.99 25.35
C PHE A 39 -7.15 -1.72 25.03
N ARG A 40 -5.89 -1.67 25.47
CA ARG A 40 -4.97 -0.56 25.14
C ARG A 40 -4.53 -0.57 23.66
N GLU A 41 -4.55 -1.74 23.03
CA GLU A 41 -4.13 -1.93 21.65
C GLU A 41 -5.31 -2.28 20.74
N ARG A 42 -5.45 -1.53 19.65
CA ARG A 42 -6.52 -1.73 18.66
C ARG A 42 -6.54 -3.16 18.12
N ALA A 43 -5.37 -3.76 17.90
CA ALA A 43 -5.23 -5.11 17.37
C ALA A 43 -5.81 -6.18 18.32
N ALA A 44 -5.66 -6.00 19.63
CA ALA A 44 -6.18 -6.92 20.64
C ALA A 44 -7.72 -6.88 20.71
N LEU A 45 -8.31 -5.68 20.63
CA LEU A 45 -9.77 -5.52 20.58
C LEU A 45 -10.35 -6.17 19.33
N THR A 46 -9.73 -5.93 18.16
CA THR A 46 -10.16 -6.56 16.91
C THR A 46 -10.07 -8.08 16.99
N GLY A 47 -8.98 -8.64 17.54
CA GLY A 47 -8.83 -10.08 17.71
C GLY A 47 -9.91 -10.70 18.61
N TYR A 48 -10.24 -10.03 19.71
CA TYR A 48 -11.27 -10.51 20.65
C TYR A 48 -12.67 -10.50 20.04
N LEU A 49 -13.04 -9.43 19.31
CA LEU A 49 -14.33 -9.33 18.64
C LEU A 49 -14.47 -10.37 17.52
N VAL A 50 -13.40 -10.64 16.78
CA VAL A 50 -13.37 -11.71 15.77
C VAL A 50 -13.53 -13.09 16.41
N ALA A 51 -12.94 -13.34 17.58
CA ALA A 51 -13.11 -14.61 18.28
C ALA A 51 -14.53 -14.83 18.84
N LEU A 52 -15.22 -13.75 19.24
CA LEU A 52 -16.58 -13.82 19.79
C LEU A 52 -17.67 -13.91 18.72
N PHE A 53 -17.50 -13.20 17.60
CA PHE A 53 -18.57 -12.98 16.61
C PHE A 53 -18.17 -13.35 15.18
N GLY A 54 -16.91 -13.70 14.94
CA GLY A 54 -16.47 -14.16 13.64
C GLY A 54 -16.79 -15.65 13.46
N GLU A 55 -17.60 -15.96 12.45
CA GLU A 55 -17.43 -17.23 11.72
C GLU A 55 -15.95 -17.36 11.34
N PRO A 56 -15.34 -18.56 11.40
CA PRO A 56 -13.91 -18.74 11.16
C PRO A 56 -13.55 -18.11 9.81
N ALA A 57 -12.97 -16.91 9.88
CA ALA A 57 -12.68 -16.13 8.70
C ALA A 57 -11.78 -16.99 7.83
N ALA A 58 -12.28 -17.35 6.64
CA ALA A 58 -11.49 -18.01 5.64
C ALA A 58 -10.14 -17.30 5.57
N ARG A 59 -9.07 -18.07 5.75
CA ARG A 59 -7.67 -17.64 5.71
C ARG A 59 -7.52 -16.47 4.72
N PRO A 60 -6.94 -15.31 5.12
CA PRO A 60 -6.92 -14.10 4.29
C PRO A 60 -6.58 -14.47 2.86
N GLN A 61 -7.57 -14.31 1.97
CA GLN A 61 -7.37 -14.57 0.57
C GLN A 61 -6.28 -13.60 0.13
N ALA A 62 -5.15 -14.14 -0.33
CA ALA A 62 -4.01 -13.33 -0.75
C ALA A 62 -4.55 -12.24 -1.69
N ALA A 63 -4.41 -10.98 -1.30
CA ALA A 63 -4.84 -9.87 -2.15
C ALA A 63 -4.20 -10.09 -3.53
N PRO A 64 -4.95 -9.90 -4.62
CA PRO A 64 -4.40 -10.09 -5.96
C PRO A 64 -3.12 -9.27 -6.06
N VAL A 65 -2.06 -9.90 -6.58
CA VAL A 65 -0.74 -9.28 -6.78
C VAL A 65 -0.96 -8.07 -7.69
N GLY A 66 -1.04 -6.86 -7.11
CA GLY A 66 -1.51 -5.68 -7.83
C GLY A 66 -2.51 -4.79 -7.09
N ALA A 67 -3.16 -5.29 -6.03
CA ALA A 67 -4.08 -4.51 -5.23
C ALA A 67 -3.37 -3.30 -4.59
N GLY A 68 -3.69 -2.09 -5.07
CA GLY A 68 -3.06 -0.85 -4.63
C GLY A 68 -1.72 -0.50 -5.29
N LEU A 69 -1.26 -1.26 -6.30
CA LEU A 69 -0.12 -0.84 -7.11
C LEU A 69 -0.52 0.34 -8.01
N VAL A 70 0.28 1.40 -7.98
CA VAL A 70 0.12 2.58 -8.84
C VAL A 70 1.13 2.49 -9.97
N ARG A 71 0.71 2.72 -11.21
CA ARG A 71 1.66 2.76 -12.33
C ARG A 71 2.50 4.02 -12.19
N PHE A 72 3.80 3.90 -12.47
CA PHE A 72 4.68 5.05 -12.42
C PHE A 72 4.26 6.14 -13.44
N SER A 73 3.67 5.75 -14.57
CA SER A 73 3.06 6.67 -15.53
C SER A 73 1.98 7.55 -14.91
N ASP A 74 1.16 7.00 -14.03
CA ASP A 74 0.04 7.72 -13.41
C ASP A 74 0.57 8.78 -12.45
N ILE A 75 1.67 8.47 -11.74
CA ILE A 75 2.37 9.45 -10.89
C ILE A 75 2.93 10.58 -11.75
N VAL A 76 3.62 10.25 -12.85
CA VAL A 76 4.17 11.27 -13.76
C VAL A 76 3.06 12.13 -14.39
N GLU A 77 1.91 11.53 -14.73
CA GLU A 77 0.76 12.24 -15.28
C GLU A 77 0.15 13.23 -14.26
N LYS A 78 0.00 12.82 -13.00
CA LYS A 78 -0.65 13.66 -11.98
C LYS A 78 0.25 14.71 -11.35
N PHE A 79 1.55 14.43 -11.21
CA PHE A 79 2.50 15.34 -10.58
C PHE A 79 3.38 16.12 -11.57
N GLY A 80 3.46 15.66 -12.82
CA GLY A 80 4.31 16.24 -13.86
C GLY A 80 5.75 15.70 -13.84
N ALA A 81 6.42 15.74 -14.98
CA ALA A 81 7.80 15.25 -15.15
C ALA A 81 8.85 16.05 -14.38
N GLU A 82 8.54 17.31 -14.05
CA GLU A 82 9.40 18.22 -13.28
C GLU A 82 9.35 17.98 -11.76
N ALA A 83 8.46 17.10 -11.28
CA ALA A 83 8.32 16.82 -9.87
C ALA A 83 9.59 16.17 -9.30
N LEU A 84 10.04 16.66 -8.13
CA LEU A 84 11.29 16.22 -7.52
C LEU A 84 11.02 15.27 -6.34
N LEU A 85 11.81 14.19 -6.27
CA LEU A 85 11.84 13.28 -5.13
C LEU A 85 13.04 13.59 -4.21
N PRO A 86 12.81 13.88 -2.91
CA PRO A 86 13.89 14.14 -1.96
C PRO A 86 14.93 13.01 -1.93
N PRO A 87 16.24 13.28 -1.71
CA PRO A 87 17.29 12.25 -1.84
C PRO A 87 17.14 11.01 -0.96
N ARG A 88 16.43 11.12 0.17
CA ARG A 88 16.21 10.03 1.14
C ARG A 88 14.77 9.54 1.18
N SER A 89 13.92 9.96 0.25
CA SER A 89 12.57 9.43 0.16
C SER A 89 12.62 7.98 -0.33
N SER A 90 11.88 7.10 0.34
CA SER A 90 11.71 5.73 -0.13
C SER A 90 11.00 5.72 -1.49
N LEU A 91 11.55 4.97 -2.44
CA LEU A 91 10.95 4.72 -3.74
C LEU A 91 11.29 3.28 -4.12
N GLU A 92 10.26 2.50 -4.44
CA GLU A 92 10.40 1.14 -4.93
C GLU A 92 9.69 0.98 -6.27
N LEU A 93 10.40 0.39 -7.23
CA LEU A 93 9.90 0.12 -8.56
C LEU A 93 9.80 -1.39 -8.73
N LEU A 94 8.63 -1.85 -9.18
CA LEU A 94 8.35 -3.24 -9.47
C LEU A 94 8.00 -3.35 -10.96
N ALA A 95 8.64 -4.29 -11.65
CA ALA A 95 8.36 -4.60 -13.04
C ALA A 95 8.23 -6.11 -13.22
N GLN A 96 7.20 -6.52 -13.96
CA GLN A 96 7.05 -7.89 -14.41
C GLN A 96 7.58 -8.00 -15.84
N LEU A 97 8.32 -9.07 -16.11
CA LEU A 97 8.91 -9.32 -17.40
C LEU A 97 8.61 -10.75 -17.86
N GLN A 98 8.62 -10.96 -19.17
CA GLN A 98 8.72 -12.27 -19.77
C GLN A 98 9.98 -12.33 -20.63
N VAL A 99 10.76 -13.40 -20.46
CA VAL A 99 11.93 -13.69 -21.28
C VAL A 99 11.70 -15.05 -21.92
N GLU A 100 11.57 -15.08 -23.25
CA GLU A 100 11.25 -16.32 -24.00
C GLU A 100 10.03 -17.07 -23.43
N GLY A 101 9.01 -16.32 -22.99
CA GLY A 101 7.78 -16.87 -22.39
C GLY A 101 7.89 -17.25 -20.92
N ARG A 102 9.07 -17.14 -20.30
CA ARG A 102 9.26 -17.42 -18.87
C ARG A 102 9.06 -16.14 -18.04
N PRO A 103 8.35 -16.20 -16.89
CA PRO A 103 8.11 -15.03 -16.07
C PRO A 103 9.34 -14.65 -15.24
N TYR A 104 9.62 -13.36 -15.17
CA TYR A 104 10.65 -12.74 -14.32
C TYR A 104 10.05 -11.55 -13.59
N ARG A 105 10.60 -11.26 -12.41
CA ARG A 105 10.23 -10.12 -11.58
C ARG A 105 11.47 -9.30 -11.28
N PHE A 106 11.42 -8.03 -11.61
CA PHE A 106 12.45 -7.06 -11.28
C PHE A 106 11.93 -6.12 -10.19
N ALA A 107 12.74 -5.90 -9.16
CA ALA A 107 12.48 -4.92 -8.11
C ALA A 107 13.70 -4.02 -7.95
N ALA A 108 13.49 -2.71 -7.81
CA ALA A 108 14.54 -1.77 -7.50
C ALA A 108 14.10 -0.81 -6.39
N ALA A 109 14.83 -0.80 -5.28
CA ALA A 109 14.61 0.10 -4.15
C ALA A 109 15.67 1.20 -4.15
N ARG A 110 15.25 2.46 -4.02
CA ARG A 110 16.17 3.60 -3.89
C ARG A 110 16.90 3.52 -2.55
N VAL A 111 18.23 3.62 -2.59
CA VAL A 111 19.07 3.64 -1.39
C VAL A 111 19.26 5.07 -0.91
N ALA A 112 19.77 5.94 -1.79
CA ALA A 112 19.91 7.37 -1.56
C ALA A 112 20.22 8.06 -2.90
N GLY A 113 19.84 9.33 -3.05
CA GLY A 113 20.22 10.13 -4.21
C GLY A 113 19.76 9.48 -5.52
N ARG A 114 20.69 9.06 -6.36
CA ARG A 114 20.40 8.39 -7.64
C ARG A 114 20.78 6.89 -7.63
N THR A 115 21.14 6.35 -6.47
CA THR A 115 21.55 4.96 -6.27
C THR A 115 20.36 4.07 -5.93
N PHE A 116 20.29 2.91 -6.58
CA PHE A 116 19.28 1.87 -6.34
C PHE A 116 19.92 0.54 -6.00
N ARG A 117 19.17 -0.30 -5.28
CA ARG A 117 19.45 -1.73 -5.09
C ARG A 117 18.41 -2.53 -5.87
N GLY A 118 18.87 -3.26 -6.87
CA GLY A 118 18.05 -4.11 -7.72
C GLY A 118 18.07 -5.58 -7.32
N LEU A 119 17.01 -6.28 -7.70
CA LEU A 119 16.83 -7.72 -7.60
C LEU A 119 16.10 -8.20 -8.86
N LEU A 120 16.64 -9.22 -9.51
CA LEU A 120 15.96 -9.99 -10.55
C LEU A 120 15.68 -11.39 -10.00
N ALA A 121 14.41 -11.77 -10.01
CA ALA A 121 13.96 -13.12 -9.70
C ALA A 121 13.36 -13.76 -10.96
N GLY A 122 13.86 -14.93 -11.32
CA GLY A 122 13.34 -15.77 -12.39
C GLY A 122 12.65 -17.03 -11.86
N PRO A 123 12.34 -17.98 -12.75
CA PRO A 123 11.68 -19.24 -12.39
C PRO A 123 12.49 -20.11 -11.42
N GLN A 124 13.83 -19.99 -11.46
CA GLN A 124 14.75 -20.75 -10.60
C GLN A 124 15.13 -19.99 -9.32
N GLY A 125 14.46 -18.87 -9.04
CA GLY A 125 14.72 -18.04 -7.87
C GLY A 125 15.49 -16.77 -8.22
N LYS A 126 16.41 -16.36 -7.36
CA LYS A 126 17.16 -15.10 -7.52
C LYS A 126 18.26 -15.27 -8.57
N GLU A 127 18.15 -14.53 -9.66
CA GLU A 127 19.11 -14.51 -10.77
C GLU A 127 20.19 -13.43 -10.57
N TRP A 128 19.80 -12.29 -9.99
CA TRP A 128 20.73 -11.18 -9.76
C TRP A 128 20.28 -10.32 -8.60
N ALA A 129 21.24 -9.78 -7.84
CA ALA A 129 21.00 -8.64 -6.96
C ALA A 129 22.26 -7.78 -6.91
N GLY A 130 22.08 -6.48 -7.04
CA GLY A 130 23.20 -5.55 -7.09
C GLY A 130 22.78 -4.13 -6.78
N ARG A 131 23.75 -3.23 -6.70
CA ARG A 131 23.53 -1.78 -6.67
C ARG A 131 23.88 -1.19 -8.03
N PHE A 132 23.21 -0.11 -8.38
CA PHE A 132 23.47 0.64 -9.61
C PHE A 132 23.09 2.11 -9.45
N GLU A 133 23.74 2.97 -10.23
CA GLU A 133 23.36 4.37 -10.37
C GLU A 133 22.32 4.53 -11.48
N LEU A 134 21.31 5.36 -11.26
CA LEU A 134 20.23 5.57 -12.24
C LEU A 134 20.76 6.14 -13.56
N ASP A 135 21.79 7.00 -13.52
CA ASP A 135 22.40 7.61 -14.71
C ASP A 135 23.12 6.61 -15.61
N GLU A 136 23.66 5.54 -15.01
CA GLU A 136 24.39 4.49 -15.71
C GLU A 136 23.49 3.28 -16.04
N PHE A 137 22.23 3.31 -15.58
CA PHE A 137 21.32 2.20 -15.74
C PHE A 137 20.85 2.10 -17.21
N PRO A 138 21.17 1.00 -17.93
CA PRO A 138 20.86 0.89 -19.35
C PRO A 138 19.36 0.65 -19.65
N GLY A 139 18.53 0.59 -18.61
CA GLY A 139 17.13 0.19 -18.66
C GLY A 139 16.94 -1.31 -18.41
N ILE A 140 15.77 -1.68 -17.85
CA ILE A 140 15.51 -3.05 -17.38
C ILE A 140 15.64 -4.07 -18.52
N VAL A 141 15.11 -3.77 -19.72
CA VAL A 141 15.15 -4.68 -20.87
C VAL A 141 16.58 -5.01 -21.28
N ARG A 142 17.45 -4.01 -21.42
CA ARG A 142 18.86 -4.21 -21.80
C ARG A 142 19.63 -4.92 -20.70
N MET A 143 19.47 -4.49 -19.45
CA MET A 143 20.12 -5.11 -18.30
C MET A 143 19.79 -6.61 -18.17
N VAL A 144 18.51 -6.98 -18.31
CA VAL A 144 18.08 -8.39 -18.25
C VAL A 144 18.61 -9.18 -19.44
N ALA A 145 18.58 -8.60 -20.64
CA ALA A 145 19.13 -9.24 -21.84
C ALA A 145 20.62 -9.56 -21.70
N ASP A 146 21.41 -8.60 -21.23
CA ASP A 146 22.85 -8.74 -21.03
C ASP A 146 23.20 -9.75 -19.92
N LEU A 147 22.38 -9.79 -18.86
CA LEU A 147 22.53 -10.72 -17.75
C LEU A 147 22.25 -12.16 -18.19
N LEU A 148 21.14 -12.38 -18.89
CA LEU A 148 20.68 -13.70 -19.33
C LEU A 148 21.32 -14.16 -20.66
N LYS A 149 22.13 -13.30 -21.29
CA LYS A 149 22.79 -13.57 -22.58
C LYS A 149 21.79 -13.88 -23.70
N VAL A 150 20.68 -13.13 -23.73
CA VAL A 150 19.62 -13.23 -24.73
C VAL A 150 19.50 -11.92 -25.53
N PRO A 151 18.93 -11.93 -26.75
CA PRO A 151 18.68 -10.69 -27.47
C PRO A 151 17.64 -9.83 -26.73
N PRO A 152 17.74 -8.48 -26.73
CA PRO A 152 16.78 -7.60 -26.07
C PRO A 152 15.33 -7.78 -26.54
N ALA A 153 15.12 -8.20 -27.79
CA ALA A 153 13.81 -8.49 -28.36
C ALA A 153 13.09 -9.68 -27.69
N ALA A 154 13.83 -10.55 -27.01
CA ALA A 154 13.28 -11.68 -26.25
C ALA A 154 12.73 -11.26 -24.88
N VAL A 155 13.05 -10.04 -24.41
CA VAL A 155 12.62 -9.51 -23.11
C VAL A 155 11.43 -8.57 -23.31
N ARG A 156 10.28 -8.92 -22.73
CA ARG A 156 9.04 -8.13 -22.80
C ARG A 156 8.65 -7.66 -21.41
N LEU A 157 8.37 -6.38 -21.27
CA LEU A 157 7.73 -5.83 -20.08
C LEU A 157 6.25 -6.18 -20.11
N VAL A 158 5.77 -6.75 -19.02
CA VAL A 158 4.38 -7.18 -18.87
C VAL A 158 3.69 -6.20 -17.94
N GLY A 159 2.60 -5.60 -18.42
CA GLY A 159 1.77 -4.71 -17.62
C GLY A 159 1.11 -5.47 -16.46
N PRO A 160 0.70 -4.78 -15.39
CA PRO A 160 0.07 -5.41 -14.22
C PRO A 160 -1.27 -6.12 -14.52
N ASP A 161 -1.85 -5.90 -15.71
CA ASP A 161 -3.12 -6.51 -16.13
C ASP A 161 -2.96 -7.87 -16.83
N ALA A 162 -1.73 -8.34 -17.03
CA ALA A 162 -1.55 -9.65 -17.64
C ALA A 162 -1.97 -10.74 -16.65
N PRO A 163 -2.88 -11.66 -17.03
CA PRO A 163 -3.27 -12.76 -16.17
C PRO A 163 -2.02 -13.58 -15.80
N GLN A 164 -1.78 -13.70 -14.49
CA GLN A 164 -0.82 -14.66 -13.96
C GLN A 164 -1.58 -15.98 -13.85
N GLU A 165 -1.35 -16.90 -14.80
CA GLU A 165 -1.75 -18.32 -14.64
C GLU A 165 -0.83 -19.04 -13.64
#